data_AF-A0A9D4WC17-F1
#
_entry.id   AF-A0A9D4WC17-F1
#
_cell.length_a   1.000
_cell.length_b   1.000
_cell.length_c   1.000
_cell.angle_alpha   90.00
_cell.angle_beta   90.00
_cell.angle_gamma   90.00
#
_symmetry.space_group_name_H-M   'P 1'
#
loop_
_entity.id
_entity.type
_entity.pdbx_description
1 polymer ?
#
loop_
_entity_poly.entity_id
_entity_poly.type
_entity_poly.pdbx_seq_one_letter_code
_entity_poly.pdbx_strand_id
1 'polypeptide(L)'
;MKNRVIKKELGMEEEKEALVGEREKDQSDSDEVKNVEIHLFRQGEGPIAVFKSELGGVEQNRLDVRQILHKHSLKSIFAFNPRSGRAAPIRFNPKTGKSVLPYRNGAVLYIDGEPKESLLKPLSRILIGVALITIMIMLVSGDIAISSTPEWVQKLNVSGVNFPPLIVACVVVVFSRMRHRTRGFLKRLGHMMSDRMFL
;
A
#
# COMPACT_ATOMS: atom_id res chain seq x y z
N MET A 1 8.08 -97.12 20.00
CA MET A 1 6.65 -96.94 20.37
C MET A 1 6.20 -95.59 19.81
N LYS A 2 5.38 -95.58 18.75
CA LYS A 2 3.92 -95.34 18.80
C LYS A 2 3.58 -93.97 19.43
N ASN A 3 3.44 -92.94 18.61
CA ASN A 3 2.15 -92.44 18.07
C ASN A 3 1.19 -91.87 19.12
N ARG A 4 0.82 -90.60 18.87
CA ARG A 4 -0.54 -90.04 18.87
C ARG A 4 -1.19 -89.57 20.18
N VAL A 5 -1.53 -88.27 20.12
CA VAL A 5 -2.85 -87.69 20.44
C VAL A 5 -3.01 -87.49 21.96
N ILE A 6 -3.09 -86.27 22.48
CA ILE A 6 -4.16 -85.25 22.33
C ILE A 6 -3.49 -83.89 22.66
N LYS A 7 -3.32 -82.90 21.77
CA LYS A 7 -4.27 -81.99 21.07
C LYS A 7 -5.01 -81.02 22.02
N LYS A 8 -4.94 -79.72 21.68
CA LYS A 8 -5.58 -78.51 22.24
C LYS A 8 -4.68 -77.76 23.24
N GLU A 9 -4.32 -76.50 23.05
CA GLU A 9 -4.91 -75.45 22.23
C GLU A 9 -3.91 -74.27 22.13
N LEU A 10 -3.85 -73.67 20.94
CA LEU A 10 -3.69 -72.22 20.67
C LEU A 10 -2.39 -71.56 21.18
N GLY A 11 -1.51 -71.01 20.34
CA GLY A 11 -1.59 -70.63 18.94
C GLY A 11 -0.70 -69.41 18.70
N MET A 12 -0.08 -69.37 17.52
CA MET A 12 0.55 -68.21 16.84
C MET A 12 1.90 -67.75 17.44
N GLU A 13 3.06 -68.11 16.87
CA GLU A 13 3.62 -67.77 15.55
C GLU A 13 3.89 -66.27 15.32
N GLU A 14 5.13 -66.06 14.83
CA GLU A 14 5.67 -64.92 14.09
C GLU A 14 6.11 -63.64 14.83
N GLU A 15 7.44 -63.54 14.96
CA GLU A 15 8.26 -62.55 14.25
C GLU A 15 7.77 -61.10 14.29
N LYS A 16 8.37 -60.31 15.19
CA LYS A 16 8.18 -58.86 15.26
C LYS A 16 9.44 -58.19 14.73
N GLU A 17 9.55 -58.21 13.41
CA GLU A 17 10.47 -57.38 12.64
C GLU A 17 10.26 -55.88 12.95
N ALA A 18 11.39 -55.18 12.96
CA ALA A 18 11.58 -53.78 12.60
C ALA A 18 10.36 -52.84 12.59
N LEU A 19 10.09 -52.19 13.72
CA LEU A 19 9.30 -50.95 13.75
C LEU A 19 10.19 -49.75 13.35
N VAL A 20 10.61 -49.72 12.08
CA VAL A 20 10.88 -48.44 11.39
C VAL A 20 9.52 -47.96 10.91
N GLY A 21 8.91 -47.06 11.69
CA GLY A 21 7.71 -46.35 11.27
C GLY A 21 8.02 -45.50 10.06
N GLU A 22 7.78 -46.06 8.87
CA GLU A 22 7.52 -45.30 7.67
C GLU A 22 6.35 -44.36 7.99
N ARG A 23 6.65 -43.07 8.18
CA ARG A 23 5.61 -42.06 8.11
C ARG A 23 5.06 -42.12 6.70
N GLU A 24 3.83 -42.61 6.62
CA GLU A 24 2.94 -42.54 5.49
C GLU A 24 3.13 -41.18 4.80
N LYS A 25 3.82 -41.21 3.66
CA LYS A 25 3.71 -40.16 2.66
C LYS A 25 2.30 -40.29 2.12
N ASP A 26 1.39 -39.51 2.67
CA ASP A 26 0.07 -39.30 2.09
C ASP A 26 0.23 -38.83 0.64
N GLN A 27 -0.07 -39.78 -0.26
CA GLN A 27 -0.91 -39.63 -1.43
C GLN A 27 -0.75 -38.33 -2.22
N SER A 28 0.04 -38.43 -3.30
CA SER A 28 -0.26 -37.89 -4.63
C SER A 28 -1.14 -36.62 -4.68
N ASP A 29 -0.54 -35.46 -4.37
CA ASP A 29 -1.04 -34.16 -4.84
C ASP A 29 -0.87 -34.18 -6.36
N SER A 30 -1.97 -34.42 -7.10
CA SER A 30 -2.08 -33.90 -8.47
C SER A 30 -1.68 -32.42 -8.42
N ASP A 31 -1.02 -31.90 -9.46
CA ASP A 31 -0.62 -30.49 -9.61
C ASP A 31 -1.82 -29.51 -9.59
N GLU A 32 -2.60 -29.51 -8.52
CA GLU A 32 -3.72 -28.61 -8.30
C GLU A 32 -3.14 -27.29 -7.83
N VAL A 33 -3.33 -26.27 -8.65
CA VAL A 33 -2.78 -24.93 -8.38
C VAL A 33 -3.39 -24.41 -7.08
N LYS A 34 -2.55 -24.25 -6.05
CA LYS A 34 -2.96 -23.73 -4.74
C LYS A 34 -3.29 -22.24 -4.88
N ASN A 35 -4.46 -21.85 -4.41
CA ASN A 35 -5.04 -20.53 -4.62
C ASN A 35 -5.54 -19.92 -3.31
N VAL A 36 -5.64 -18.60 -3.28
CA VAL A 36 -6.27 -17.85 -2.17
C VAL A 36 -7.23 -16.81 -2.70
N GLU A 37 -8.28 -16.51 -1.94
CA GLU A 37 -9.21 -15.42 -2.24
C GLU A 37 -8.77 -14.16 -1.50
N ILE A 38 -8.74 -13.03 -2.19
CA ILE A 38 -8.26 -11.76 -1.65
C ILE A 38 -9.38 -10.72 -1.74
N HIS A 39 -9.73 -10.17 -0.59
CA HIS A 39 -10.62 -9.04 -0.43
C HIS A 39 -9.75 -7.80 -0.20
N LEU A 40 -9.57 -7.01 -1.26
CA LEU A 40 -8.72 -5.84 -1.23
C LEU A 40 -9.53 -4.61 -0.82
N PHE A 41 -9.08 -3.95 0.24
CA PHE A 41 -9.55 -2.66 0.74
C PHE A 41 -8.53 -1.58 0.37
N ARG A 42 -8.96 -0.33 0.40
CA ARG A 42 -8.12 0.83 0.18
C ARG A 42 -8.32 1.81 1.32
N GLN A 43 -7.31 1.93 2.17
CA GLN A 43 -7.33 2.82 3.34
C GLN A 43 -8.54 2.57 4.25
N GLY A 44 -8.93 1.30 4.43
CA GLY A 44 -10.09 0.90 5.21
C GLY A 44 -11.43 1.01 4.48
N GLU A 45 -11.48 1.63 3.31
CA GLU A 45 -12.66 1.67 2.45
C GLU A 45 -12.68 0.46 1.52
N GLY A 46 -13.82 -0.21 1.39
CA GLY A 46 -13.96 -1.34 0.46
C GLY A 46 -14.72 -2.52 1.06
N PRO A 47 -14.70 -3.69 0.37
CA PRO A 47 -13.68 -4.12 -0.61
C PRO A 47 -13.79 -3.45 -1.98
N ILE A 48 -12.66 -2.96 -2.50
CA ILE A 48 -12.52 -2.38 -3.85
C ILE A 48 -12.36 -3.46 -4.94
N ALA A 49 -11.93 -4.66 -4.56
CA ALA A 49 -11.82 -5.81 -5.46
C ALA A 49 -11.83 -7.12 -4.64
N VAL A 50 -12.49 -8.13 -5.19
CA VAL A 50 -12.42 -9.52 -4.70
C VAL A 50 -11.91 -10.39 -5.83
N PHE A 51 -10.81 -11.10 -5.63
CA PHE A 51 -10.19 -11.92 -6.67
C PHE A 51 -9.41 -13.10 -6.10
N LYS A 52 -9.24 -14.14 -6.92
CA LYS A 52 -8.35 -15.26 -6.58
C LYS A 52 -6.93 -14.97 -7.04
N SER A 53 -5.96 -15.37 -6.23
CA SER A 53 -4.54 -15.31 -6.53
C SER A 53 -3.91 -16.67 -6.32
N GLU A 54 -3.12 -17.10 -7.29
CA GLU A 54 -2.32 -18.31 -7.18
C GLU A 54 -1.20 -18.08 -6.16
N LEU A 55 -0.97 -19.09 -5.32
CA LEU A 55 0.20 -19.17 -4.48
C LEU A 55 1.36 -19.69 -5.32
N GLY A 56 2.55 -19.13 -5.13
CA GLY A 56 3.77 -19.57 -5.81
C GLY A 56 4.89 -19.88 -4.83
N GLY A 57 6.12 -19.88 -5.35
CA GLY A 57 7.30 -20.30 -4.60
C GLY A 57 7.49 -21.81 -4.64
N VAL A 58 8.61 -22.29 -4.10
CA VAL A 58 9.00 -23.71 -4.19
C VAL A 58 7.94 -24.64 -3.58
N GLU A 59 7.31 -24.21 -2.50
CA GLU A 59 6.26 -24.96 -1.79
C GLU A 59 4.83 -24.57 -2.25
N GLN A 60 4.69 -23.76 -3.29
CA GLN A 60 3.40 -23.26 -3.80
C GLN A 60 2.50 -22.67 -2.70
N ASN A 61 3.09 -21.96 -1.73
CA ASN A 61 2.41 -21.43 -0.55
C ASN A 61 2.66 -19.94 -0.32
N ARG A 62 3.35 -19.25 -1.25
CA ARG A 62 3.74 -17.83 -1.11
C ARG A 62 2.92 -16.94 -2.01
N LEU A 63 2.35 -15.88 -1.44
CA LEU A 63 1.57 -14.91 -2.19
C LEU A 63 2.45 -14.05 -3.09
N ASP A 64 2.02 -13.78 -4.33
CA ASP A 64 2.69 -12.81 -5.20
C ASP A 64 2.29 -11.37 -4.87
N VAL A 65 2.99 -10.81 -3.88
CA VAL A 65 2.72 -9.45 -3.41
C VAL A 65 3.06 -8.41 -4.48
N ARG A 66 4.16 -8.58 -5.22
CA ARG A 66 4.59 -7.63 -6.25
C ARG A 66 3.55 -7.52 -7.37
N GLN A 67 3.01 -8.65 -7.82
CA GLN A 67 1.97 -8.66 -8.84
C GLN A 67 0.70 -7.94 -8.37
N ILE A 68 0.26 -8.18 -7.12
CA ILE A 68 -0.90 -7.49 -6.52
C ILE A 68 -0.66 -5.97 -6.45
N LEU A 69 0.51 -5.56 -5.97
CA LEU A 69 0.88 -4.14 -5.88
C LEU A 69 0.83 -3.47 -7.26
N HIS A 70 1.37 -4.12 -8.29
CA HIS A 70 1.37 -3.59 -9.65
C HIS A 70 -0.05 -3.55 -10.25
N LYS A 71 -0.80 -4.66 -10.17
CA LYS A 71 -2.14 -4.80 -10.73
C LYS A 71 -3.12 -3.77 -10.18
N HIS A 72 -3.02 -3.44 -8.89
CA HIS A 72 -3.92 -2.51 -8.22
C HIS A 72 -3.32 -1.12 -7.98
N SER A 73 -2.15 -0.82 -8.58
CA SER A 73 -1.44 0.47 -8.42
C SER A 73 -1.25 0.86 -6.95
N LEU A 74 -0.84 -0.10 -6.13
CA LEU A 74 -0.60 0.08 -4.70
C LEU A 74 0.89 0.29 -4.43
N LYS A 75 1.19 1.06 -3.40
CA LYS A 75 2.55 1.28 -2.89
C LYS A 75 2.94 0.18 -1.91
N SER A 76 2.01 -0.23 -1.06
CA SER A 76 2.20 -1.19 0.01
C SER A 76 0.86 -1.88 0.34
N ILE A 77 0.94 -3.04 0.98
CA ILE A 77 -0.24 -3.77 1.45
C ILE A 77 -0.06 -4.22 2.92
N PHE A 78 -1.17 -4.27 3.63
CA PHE A 78 -1.26 -4.62 5.04
C PHE A 78 -2.30 -5.71 5.25
N ALA A 79 -2.10 -6.55 6.25
CA ALA A 79 -3.18 -7.40 6.72
C ALA A 79 -4.31 -6.51 7.25
N PHE A 80 -5.54 -6.84 6.90
CA PHE A 80 -6.71 -6.10 7.32
C PHE A 80 -7.64 -7.01 8.08
N ASN A 81 -8.28 -6.49 9.12
CA ASN A 81 -9.37 -7.16 9.79
C ASN A 81 -10.57 -6.22 9.72
N PRO A 82 -11.69 -6.62 9.09
CA PRO A 82 -12.88 -5.77 8.99
C PRO A 82 -13.41 -5.27 10.34
N ARG A 83 -13.13 -5.97 11.45
CA ARG A 83 -13.57 -5.56 12.79
C ARG A 83 -12.59 -4.64 13.51
N SER A 84 -11.29 -4.79 13.30
CA SER A 84 -10.25 -4.08 14.05
C SER A 84 -9.41 -3.13 13.21
N GLY A 85 -9.64 -3.05 11.89
CA GLY A 85 -8.90 -2.20 10.97
C GLY A 85 -7.58 -2.79 10.49
N ARG A 86 -6.65 -1.89 10.12
CA ARG A 86 -5.35 -2.22 9.53
C ARG A 86 -4.41 -2.83 10.58
N ALA A 87 -3.81 -3.96 10.24
CA ALA A 87 -2.83 -4.67 11.05
C ALA A 87 -1.41 -4.55 10.44
N ALA A 88 -0.56 -5.57 10.66
CA ALA A 88 0.83 -5.56 10.24
C ALA A 88 1.01 -5.49 8.71
N PRO A 89 2.09 -4.84 8.22
CA PRO A 89 2.42 -4.84 6.79
C PRO A 89 2.75 -6.25 6.31
N ILE A 90 2.25 -6.62 5.13
CA ILE A 90 2.60 -7.90 4.50
C ILE A 90 3.98 -7.74 3.86
N ARG A 91 4.99 -8.31 4.52
CA ARG A 91 6.37 -8.29 4.05
C ARG A 91 6.56 -9.25 2.87
N PHE A 92 7.36 -8.83 1.90
CA PHE A 92 7.72 -9.65 0.75
C PHE A 92 9.21 -9.52 0.42
N ASN A 93 9.78 -10.54 -0.20
CA ASN A 93 11.16 -10.49 -0.65
C ASN A 93 11.26 -9.58 -1.89
N PRO A 94 12.10 -8.53 -1.89
CA PRO A 94 12.18 -7.60 -3.01
C PRO A 94 12.69 -8.26 -4.29
N LYS A 95 13.49 -9.34 -4.23
CA LYS A 95 13.99 -10.03 -5.42
C LYS A 95 12.89 -10.85 -6.11
N THR A 96 12.13 -11.63 -5.35
CA THR A 96 11.12 -12.55 -5.90
C THR A 96 9.71 -11.94 -5.96
N GLY A 97 9.43 -10.89 -5.20
CA GLY A 97 8.09 -10.32 -5.07
C GLY A 97 7.13 -11.14 -4.20
N LYS A 98 7.57 -12.29 -3.66
CA LYS A 98 6.73 -13.22 -2.90
C LYS A 98 6.70 -12.91 -1.41
N SER A 99 5.59 -13.23 -0.75
CA SER A 99 5.40 -13.02 0.69
C SER A 99 6.41 -13.79 1.55
N VAL A 100 6.82 -13.17 2.66
CA VAL A 100 7.69 -13.82 3.67
C VAL A 100 6.93 -14.81 4.54
N LEU A 101 5.61 -14.71 4.62
CA LEU A 101 4.76 -15.68 5.30
C LEU A 101 4.08 -16.62 4.30
N PRO A 102 3.93 -17.91 4.63
CA PRO A 102 3.17 -18.86 3.84
C PRO A 102 1.65 -18.71 4.10
N TYR A 103 0.86 -19.11 3.12
CA TYR A 103 -0.60 -19.13 3.18
C TYR A 103 -1.14 -20.51 2.81
N ARG A 104 -2.35 -20.80 3.29
CA ARG A 104 -3.03 -22.08 3.03
C ARG A 104 -3.84 -21.99 1.74
N ASN A 105 -3.98 -23.12 1.04
CA ASN A 105 -4.89 -23.23 -0.09
C ASN A 105 -6.34 -22.95 0.36
N GLY A 106 -7.10 -22.21 -0.45
CA GLY A 106 -8.48 -21.79 -0.16
C GLY A 106 -8.61 -20.72 0.93
N ALA A 107 -7.53 -20.15 1.44
CA ALA A 107 -7.60 -19.11 2.46
C ALA A 107 -8.24 -17.82 1.91
N VAL A 108 -9.08 -17.17 2.72
CA VAL A 108 -9.63 -15.85 2.44
C VAL A 108 -8.81 -14.79 3.17
N LEU A 109 -8.18 -13.89 2.42
CA LEU A 109 -7.35 -12.81 2.94
C LEU A 109 -8.05 -11.48 2.79
N TYR A 110 -8.12 -10.75 3.90
CA TYR A 110 -8.49 -9.35 3.91
C TYR A 110 -7.20 -8.53 3.90
N ILE A 111 -7.02 -7.73 2.85
CA ILE A 111 -5.80 -6.94 2.63
C ILE A 111 -6.18 -5.48 2.46
N ASP A 112 -5.49 -4.58 3.13
CA ASP A 112 -5.65 -3.14 2.94
C ASP A 112 -4.45 -2.55 2.19
N GLY A 113 -4.71 -1.89 1.08
CA GLY A 113 -3.72 -1.32 0.17
C GLY A 113 -3.55 0.18 0.35
N GLU A 114 -2.30 0.64 0.47
CA GLU A 114 -1.98 2.07 0.34
C GLU A 114 -1.87 2.40 -1.15
N PRO A 115 -2.69 3.33 -1.69
CA PRO A 115 -2.60 3.70 -3.09
C PRO A 115 -1.24 4.32 -3.39
N LYS A 116 -0.67 3.99 -4.54
CA LYS A 116 0.52 4.69 -5.03
C LYS A 116 0.11 6.13 -5.30
N GLU A 117 0.68 7.07 -4.55
CA GLU A 117 0.44 8.49 -4.78
C GLU A 117 0.72 8.81 -6.24
N SER A 118 -0.32 9.19 -6.97
CA SER A 118 -0.17 9.56 -8.37
C SER A 118 0.78 10.75 -8.44
N LEU A 119 1.73 10.73 -9.39
CA LEU A 119 2.62 11.87 -9.66
C LEU A 119 1.83 13.16 -9.98
N LEU A 120 0.55 13.00 -10.31
CA LEU A 120 -0.43 14.07 -10.53
C LEU A 120 -0.76 14.87 -9.25
N LYS A 121 -0.75 14.25 -8.06
CA LYS A 121 -0.99 14.97 -6.79
C LYS A 121 0.16 15.95 -6.47
N PRO A 122 1.44 15.57 -6.57
CA PRO A 122 2.55 16.52 -6.53
C PRO A 122 2.46 17.57 -7.64
N LEU A 123 2.13 17.17 -8.88
CA LEU A 123 2.10 18.08 -10.02
C LEU A 123 1.01 19.15 -9.87
N SER A 124 -0.21 18.77 -9.49
CA SER A 124 -1.31 19.72 -9.21
C SER A 124 -0.95 20.70 -8.10
N ARG A 125 -0.27 20.27 -7.03
CA ARG A 125 0.23 21.16 -5.97
C ARG A 125 1.28 22.16 -6.48
N ILE A 126 2.12 21.76 -7.44
CA ILE A 126 3.07 22.66 -8.10
C ILE A 126 2.30 23.64 -8.99
N LEU A 127 1.38 23.16 -9.82
CA LEU A 127 0.58 23.97 -10.73
C LEU A 127 -0.24 25.03 -9.99
N ILE A 128 -0.88 24.66 -8.88
CA ILE A 128 -1.60 25.61 -7.98
C ILE A 128 -0.63 26.65 -7.43
N GLY A 129 0.57 26.23 -7.01
CA GLY A 129 1.60 27.14 -6.53
C GLY A 129 2.06 28.13 -7.59
N VAL A 130 2.31 27.66 -8.82
CA VAL A 130 2.70 28.50 -9.95
C VAL A 130 1.57 29.45 -10.31
N ALA A 131 0.33 28.96 -10.42
CA ALA A 131 -0.84 29.78 -10.71
C ALA A 131 -1.02 30.90 -9.67
N LEU A 132 -0.88 30.60 -8.37
CA LEU A 132 -0.96 31.61 -7.31
C LEU A 132 0.17 32.64 -7.40
N ILE A 133 1.40 32.23 -7.74
CA ILE A 133 2.53 33.16 -7.93
C ILE A 133 2.27 34.04 -9.15
N THR A 134 1.83 33.47 -10.26
CA THR A 134 1.47 34.23 -11.47
C THR A 134 0.35 35.22 -11.19
N ILE A 135 -0.70 34.82 -10.46
CA ILE A 135 -1.79 35.72 -10.05
C ILE A 135 -1.25 36.84 -9.14
N MET A 136 -0.39 36.53 -8.17
CA MET A 136 0.22 37.56 -7.32
C MET A 136 1.09 38.53 -8.11
N ILE A 137 1.88 38.04 -9.08
CA ILE A 137 2.66 38.89 -9.98
C ILE A 137 1.73 39.74 -10.85
N MET A 138 0.68 39.18 -11.44
CA MET A 138 -0.26 39.94 -12.25
C MET A 138 -1.04 41.00 -11.44
N LEU A 139 -1.40 40.70 -10.20
CA LEU A 139 -2.04 41.67 -9.31
C LEU A 139 -1.09 42.78 -8.87
N VAL A 140 0.18 42.46 -8.59
CA VAL A 140 1.21 43.45 -8.22
C VAL A 140 1.66 44.29 -9.41
N SER A 141 1.78 43.67 -10.59
CA SER A 141 2.15 44.33 -11.85
C SER A 141 0.97 45.04 -12.52
N GLY A 142 -0.25 44.94 -11.96
CA GLY A 142 -1.43 45.64 -12.47
C GLY A 142 -2.04 45.07 -13.74
N ASP A 143 -1.60 43.89 -14.22
CA ASP A 143 -1.97 43.34 -15.53
C ASP A 143 -3.46 42.88 -15.62
N ILE A 144 -4.10 42.64 -14.47
CA ILE A 144 -5.55 42.33 -14.40
C ILE A 144 -6.41 43.61 -14.27
N ALA A 145 -5.80 44.74 -13.91
CA ALA A 145 -6.46 46.03 -13.96
C ALA A 145 -6.00 46.76 -15.21
N ILE A 146 -6.80 46.60 -16.28
CA ILE A 146 -6.74 47.36 -17.54
C ILE A 146 -6.08 46.57 -18.68
N SER A 147 -6.93 46.14 -19.61
CA SER A 147 -6.65 45.74 -20.99
C SER A 147 -6.02 46.86 -21.83
N SER A 148 -4.94 47.45 -21.32
CA SER A 148 -3.99 48.25 -22.06
C SER A 148 -2.77 48.38 -21.16
N THR A 149 -1.58 48.22 -21.73
CA THR A 149 -0.38 48.87 -21.21
C THR A 149 -0.16 50.10 -22.11
N PRO A 150 -0.87 51.22 -21.89
CA PRO A 150 -0.51 52.49 -22.50
C PRO A 150 0.73 53.04 -21.79
N GLU A 151 1.41 53.94 -22.48
CA GLU A 151 2.70 54.57 -22.16
C GLU A 151 2.82 55.21 -20.74
N TRP A 152 1.76 55.20 -19.92
CA TRP A 152 1.77 55.70 -18.53
C TRP A 152 2.51 54.79 -17.53
N VAL A 153 2.73 53.50 -17.81
CA VAL A 153 3.54 52.63 -16.92
C VAL A 153 5.02 53.06 -16.92
N GLN A 154 5.51 53.68 -18.00
CA GLN A 154 6.83 54.33 -18.02
C GLN A 154 6.87 55.64 -17.19
N LYS A 155 5.73 56.30 -16.99
CA LYS A 155 5.59 57.50 -16.11
C LYS A 155 5.37 57.15 -14.63
N LEU A 156 5.03 55.90 -14.30
CA LEU A 156 4.92 55.47 -12.90
C LEU A 156 6.28 55.31 -12.19
N ASN A 157 7.39 55.31 -12.94
CA ASN A 157 8.72 55.47 -12.35
C ASN A 157 9.02 56.93 -11.92
N VAL A 158 8.07 57.86 -12.10
CA VAL A 158 8.27 59.30 -11.86
C VAL A 158 7.40 59.85 -10.70
N SER A 159 6.57 59.04 -10.04
CA SER A 159 5.79 59.52 -8.88
C SER A 159 5.89 58.58 -7.68
N GLY A 160 7.05 58.64 -7.00
CA GLY A 160 7.14 58.65 -5.53
C GLY A 160 6.67 57.44 -4.72
N VAL A 161 6.08 56.40 -5.33
CA VAL A 161 5.72 55.17 -4.61
C VAL A 161 6.72 54.10 -5.00
N ASN A 162 7.89 54.17 -4.34
CA ASN A 162 8.83 53.07 -4.32
C ASN A 162 8.12 51.88 -3.68
N PHE A 163 7.58 50.94 -4.48
CA PHE A 163 7.27 49.60 -3.96
C PHE A 163 8.62 48.99 -3.56
N PRO A 164 9.00 49.02 -2.28
CA PRO A 164 10.35 48.71 -1.89
C PRO A 164 10.56 47.23 -2.21
N PRO A 165 11.70 46.84 -2.82
CA PRO A 165 12.06 45.43 -3.03
C PRO A 165 11.89 44.57 -1.77
N LEU A 166 12.00 45.21 -0.59
CA LEU A 166 11.74 44.67 0.73
C LEU A 166 10.30 44.17 0.95
N ILE A 167 9.26 44.83 0.43
CA ILE A 167 7.86 44.37 0.61
C ILE A 167 7.62 43.12 -0.22
N VAL A 168 8.09 43.09 -1.47
CA VAL A 168 8.00 41.90 -2.33
C VAL A 168 8.82 40.76 -1.71
N ALA A 169 10.03 41.03 -1.24
CA ALA A 169 10.84 40.05 -0.50
C ALA A 169 10.13 39.57 0.78
N CYS A 170 9.49 40.46 1.55
CA CYS A 170 8.72 40.10 2.74
C CYS A 170 7.54 39.19 2.39
N VAL A 171 6.77 39.48 1.33
CA VAL A 171 5.66 38.63 0.89
C VAL A 171 6.18 37.27 0.42
N VAL A 172 7.27 37.23 -0.35
CA VAL A 172 7.89 35.96 -0.80
C VAL A 172 8.45 35.16 0.38
N VAL A 173 9.07 35.80 1.37
CA VAL A 173 9.60 35.15 2.57
C VAL A 173 8.48 34.66 3.47
N VAL A 174 7.43 35.45 3.68
CA VAL A 174 6.24 35.05 4.46
C VAL A 174 5.51 33.92 3.76
N PHE A 175 5.36 33.98 2.44
CA PHE A 175 4.76 32.91 1.64
C PHE A 175 5.61 31.64 1.63
N SER A 176 6.93 31.76 1.51
CA SER A 176 7.88 30.65 1.59
C SER A 176 7.87 30.01 2.99
N ARG A 177 7.86 30.83 4.05
CA ARG A 177 7.70 30.35 5.44
C ARG A 177 6.35 29.72 5.68
N MET A 178 5.26 30.33 5.19
CA MET A 178 3.91 29.76 5.27
C MET A 178 3.90 28.41 4.57
N ARG A 179 4.34 28.32 3.32
CA ARG A 179 4.42 27.08 2.52
C ARG A 179 5.26 25.99 3.19
N HIS A 180 6.35 26.34 3.84
CA HIS A 180 7.16 25.40 4.62
C HIS A 180 6.42 24.91 5.88
N ARG A 181 5.67 25.80 6.55
CA ARG A 181 4.90 25.50 7.76
C ARG A 181 3.60 24.72 7.45
N THR A 182 2.93 24.98 6.32
CA THR A 182 1.77 24.20 5.88
C THR A 182 2.16 22.77 5.52
N ARG A 183 3.38 22.47 5.06
CA ARG A 183 3.81 21.07 4.86
C ARG A 183 3.90 20.29 6.18
N GLY A 184 4.27 20.94 7.28
CA GLY A 184 4.25 20.35 8.62
C GLY A 184 2.84 20.22 9.18
N PHE A 185 1.98 21.22 8.95
CA PHE A 185 0.58 21.21 9.37
C PHE A 185 -0.30 20.26 8.56
N LEU A 186 -0.12 20.11 7.24
CA LEU A 186 -0.85 19.13 6.42
C LEU A 186 -0.49 17.69 6.81
N LYS A 187 0.77 17.43 7.20
CA LYS A 187 1.17 16.12 7.75
C LYS A 187 0.49 15.84 9.10
N ARG A 188 0.26 16.87 9.93
CA ARG A 188 -0.48 16.76 11.19
C ARG A 188 -2.00 16.66 10.99
N LEU A 189 -2.57 17.43 10.06
CA LEU A 189 -4.01 17.38 9.71
C LEU A 189 -4.40 16.08 9.00
N GLY A 190 -3.50 15.51 8.18
CA GLY A 190 -3.70 14.17 7.61
C GLY A 190 -3.73 13.05 8.67
N HIS A 191 -3.04 13.23 9.80
CA HIS A 191 -3.15 12.34 10.96
C HIS A 191 -4.41 12.66 11.79
N MET A 192 -4.77 13.93 11.96
CA MET A 192 -5.87 14.38 12.83
C MET A 192 -7.27 14.20 12.22
N MET A 193 -7.41 14.07 10.90
CA MET A 193 -8.67 13.65 10.26
C MET A 193 -8.90 12.14 10.35
N SER A 194 -7.86 11.33 10.53
CA SER A 194 -8.02 9.88 10.72
C SER A 194 -8.52 9.53 12.13
N ASP A 195 -8.22 10.38 13.13
CA ASP A 195 -8.66 10.18 14.52
C ASP A 195 -10.02 10.82 14.86
N ARG A 196 -10.61 11.60 13.94
CA ARG A 196 -11.93 12.25 14.15
C ARG A 196 -13.09 11.64 13.35
N MET A 197 -12.86 10.50 12.70
CA MET A 197 -13.94 9.71 12.08
C MET A 197 -14.26 8.43 12.86
N PHE A 198 -13.71 8.29 14.08
CA PHE A 198 -13.97 7.21 15.05
C PHE A 198 -14.58 7.73 16.36
N LEU A 199 -15.39 8.79 16.28
CA LEU A 199 -16.34 9.18 17.32
C LEU A 199 -17.72 9.38 16.69
#